data_AF-A0A9D1P7H2-F1
#
_entry.id   AF-A0A9D1P7H2-F1
#
_cell.length_a   1.000
_cell.length_b   1.000
_cell.length_c   1.000
_cell.angle_alpha   90.00
_cell.angle_beta   90.00
_cell.angle_gamma   90.00
#
_symmetry.space_group_name_H-M   'P 1'
#
loop_
_entity.id
_entity.type
_entity.pdbx_description
1 polymer ?
#
loop_
_entity_poly.entity_id
_entity_poly.type
_entity_poly.pdbx_seq_one_letter_code
_entity_poly.pdbx_strand_id
1 'polypeptide(L)' 'MLKREIRWVSKAERMPTAEDADAQGCVLVWDTNNGVMITGIHNPYGIGRGPVTHWATPPEGPTIKKRAER' A
#
# COMPACT_ATOMS: atom_id res chain seq x y z
N MET A 1 19.80 -9.40 -8.23
CA MET A 1 18.49 -9.08 -7.61
C MET A 1 18.02 -7.76 -8.19
N LEU A 2 16.85 -7.71 -8.83
CA LEU A 2 16.25 -6.44 -9.23
C LEU A 2 15.79 -5.71 -7.96
N LYS A 3 16.38 -4.55 -7.68
CA LYS A 3 15.93 -3.67 -6.60
C LYS A 3 14.76 -2.86 -7.13
N ARG A 4 13.54 -3.14 -6.65
CA ARG A 4 12.35 -2.33 -6.96
C ARG A 4 12.34 -1.12 -6.00
N GLU A 5 12.15 0.07 -6.55
CA GLU A 5 12.03 1.31 -5.79
C GLU A 5 10.57 1.59 -5.48
N ILE A 6 10.27 1.95 -4.23
CA ILE A 6 8.93 2.36 -3.80
C ILE A 6 8.82 3.88 -3.97
N ARG A 7 7.84 4.32 -4.75
CA ARG A 7 7.52 5.74 -4.92
C ARG A 7 6.47 6.15 -3.90
N TRP A 8 6.89 6.94 -2.92
CA TRP A 8 6.01 7.50 -1.90
C TRP A 8 5.35 8.79 -2.37
N VAL A 9 4.05 8.91 -2.15
CA VAL A 9 3.23 10.09 -2.45
C VAL A 9 2.75 10.68 -1.14
N SER A 10 2.88 12.00 -0.98
CA SER A 10 2.37 12.68 0.21
C SER A 10 0.84 12.66 0.20
N LYS A 11 0.23 12.30 1.34
CA LYS A 11 -1.24 12.37 1.45
C LYS A 11 -1.78 13.79 1.33
N ALA A 12 -0.94 14.79 1.62
CA ALA A 12 -1.29 16.21 1.50
C ALA A 12 -1.36 16.66 0.04
N GLU A 13 -0.66 15.97 -0.87
CA GLU A 13 -0.75 16.19 -2.31
C GLU A 13 -2.02 15.55 -2.87
N ARG A 14 -2.23 14.25 -2.58
CA ARG A 14 -3.48 13.55 -2.90
C ARG A 14 -3.68 12.31 -2.04
N MET A 15 -4.95 11.92 -1.88
CA MET A 15 -5.32 10.62 -1.35
C MET A 15 -5.17 9.53 -2.42
N PRO A 16 -4.90 8.26 -2.03
CA PRO A 16 -4.89 7.14 -2.96
C PRO A 16 -6.29 6.89 -3.54
N THR A 17 -6.32 6.38 -4.76
CA THR A 17 -7.52 5.91 -5.44
C THR A 17 -7.51 4.39 -5.56
N ALA A 18 -8.56 3.81 -6.14
CA ALA A 18 -8.62 2.37 -6.41
C ALA A 18 -7.51 1.88 -7.36
N GLU A 19 -6.99 2.75 -8.24
CA GLU A 19 -5.91 2.41 -9.18
C GLU A 19 -4.54 2.30 -8.50
N ASP A 20 -4.37 2.97 -7.36
CA ASP A 20 -3.13 2.92 -6.58
C ASP A 20 -3.02 1.66 -5.70
N ALA A 21 -4.15 0.98 -5.50
CA ALA A 21 -4.28 -0.13 -4.57
C ALA A 21 -3.89 -1.47 -5.21
N ASP A 22 -3.51 -2.43 -4.36
CA ASP A 22 -3.41 -3.81 -4.80
C ASP A 22 -4.80 -4.42 -5.13
N ALA A 23 -4.80 -5.68 -5.58
CA ALA A 23 -6.02 -6.40 -5.91
C ALA A 23 -7.00 -6.60 -4.73
N GLN A 24 -6.62 -6.25 -3.51
CA GLN A 24 -7.46 -6.29 -2.31
C GLN A 24 -7.90 -4.90 -1.84
N GLY A 25 -7.57 -3.84 -2.58
CA GLY A 25 -7.89 -2.46 -2.20
C GLY A 25 -6.97 -1.91 -1.11
N CYS A 26 -5.75 -2.46 -0.97
CA CYS A 26 -4.76 -2.03 0.02
C CYS A 26 -3.62 -1.20 -0.58
N VAL A 27 -3.08 -0.30 0.23
CA VAL A 27 -1.87 0.50 -0.07
C VAL A 27 -0.85 0.38 1.05
N LEU A 28 0.41 0.66 0.74
CA LEU A 28 1.41 0.93 1.77
C LEU A 28 1.22 2.33 2.32
N VAL A 29 1.47 2.50 3.62
CA VAL A 29 1.48 3.80 4.29
C VAL A 29 2.75 3.99 5.09
N TRP A 30 3.24 5.23 5.14
CA TRP A 30 4.29 5.64 6.06
C TRP A 30 3.65 6.34 7.26
N ASP A 31 3.68 5.65 8.39
CA ASP A 31 3.24 6.17 9.67
C ASP A 31 4.43 6.69 10.48
N THR A 32 4.32 7.90 11.02
CA THR A 32 5.41 8.50 11.79
C THR A 32 5.72 7.77 13.10
N ASN A 33 4.79 6.97 13.61
CA ASN A 33 4.95 6.23 14.87
C ASN A 33 5.34 4.77 14.63
N ASN A 34 4.80 4.15 13.58
CA ASN A 34 4.94 2.71 13.32
C ASN A 34 5.79 2.35 12.08
N GLY A 35 6.22 3.34 11.30
CA GLY A 35 6.93 3.13 10.05
C GLY A 35 6.01 2.62 8.93
N VAL A 36 6.51 1.70 8.09
CA VAL A 36 5.78 1.18 6.94
C VAL A 36 4.71 0.19 7.39
N MET A 37 3.47 0.42 6.96
CA MET A 37 2.34 -0.48 7.19
C MET A 37 1.55 -0.72 5.90
N ILE A 38 0.68 -1.73 5.88
CA ILE A 38 -0.32 -1.95 4.83
C ILE A 38 -1.72 -1.68 5.37
N THR A 39 -2.58 -1.02 4.60
CA THR A 39 -3.96 -0.72 5.01
C THR A 39 -4.89 -0.54 3.81
N GLY A 40 -6.19 -0.73 4.02
CA GLY A 40 -7.20 -0.49 2.98
C GLY A 40 -7.34 1.01 2.65
N ILE A 41 -7.55 1.35 1.38
CA ILE A 41 -7.68 2.74 0.92
C ILE A 41 -8.84 3.50 1.57
N HIS A 42 -9.88 2.79 2.01
CA HIS A 42 -11.05 3.37 2.67
C HIS A 42 -10.99 3.29 4.20
N ASN A 43 -9.89 2.82 4.79
CA ASN A 43 -9.78 2.70 6.24
C ASN A 43 -9.57 4.10 6.88
N PRO A 44 -10.54 4.64 7.65
CA PRO A 44 -10.39 5.95 8.28
C PRO A 44 -9.31 5.94 9.38
N TYR A 45 -9.04 4.78 9.98
CA TYR A 45 -7.94 4.56 10.93
C TYR A 45 -6.64 4.13 10.24
N GLY A 46 -6.65 4.04 8.91
CA GLY A 46 -5.51 3.75 8.06
C GLY A 46 -4.99 5.04 7.43
N ILE A 47 -5.11 5.17 6.11
CA ILE A 47 -4.58 6.31 5.35
C ILE A 47 -5.09 7.68 5.81
N GLY A 48 -6.33 7.74 6.30
CA GLY A 48 -6.97 8.99 6.72
C GLY A 48 -6.43 9.60 8.02
N ARG A 49 -5.70 8.82 8.85
CA ARG A 49 -5.30 9.30 10.19
C ARG A 49 -4.12 10.27 10.16
N GLY A 50 -4.07 11.16 11.15
CA GLY A 50 -3.03 12.19 11.29
C GLY A 50 -1.59 11.66 11.16
N PRO A 51 -1.18 10.63 11.94
CA PRO A 51 0.19 10.08 11.92
C PRO A 51 0.67 9.47 10.59
N VAL A 52 -0.24 9.12 9.68
CA VAL A 52 0.14 8.67 8.34
C VAL A 52 0.46 9.88 7.49
N THR A 53 1.61 9.91 6.81
CA THR A 53 2.03 11.09 6.02
C THR A 53 2.14 10.81 4.53
N HIS A 54 2.51 9.59 4.17
CA HIS A 54 2.70 9.17 2.78
C HIS A 54 2.06 7.82 2.54
N TRP A 55 1.83 7.53 1.28
CA TRP A 55 1.38 6.23 0.81
C TRP A 55 2.11 5.83 -0.47
N ALA A 56 2.07 4.54 -0.78
CA ALA A 56 2.62 4.02 -2.03
C ALA A 56 1.83 2.81 -2.51
N THR A 57 1.86 2.56 -3.82
CA THR A 57 1.39 1.31 -4.39
C THR A 57 2.21 0.15 -3.84
N PRO A 58 1.58 -0.90 -3.31
CA PRO A 58 2.31 -2.08 -2.84
C PRO A 58 3.07 -2.75 -3.98
N PRO A 59 4.23 -3.38 -3.71
CA PRO A 59 4.86 -4.23 -4.71
C PRO A 59 3.93 -5.40 -5.05
N GLU A 60 3.96 -5.85 -6.30
CA GLU A 60 3.25 -7.06 -6.71
C GLU A 60 3.63 -8.24 -5.82
N GLY A 61 2.61 -8.98 -5.36
CA GLY A 61 2.80 -10.20 -4.60
C GLY A 61 3.47 -11.31 -5.42
N PRO A 62 3.88 -12.41 -4.76
CA PRO A 62 4.41 -13.57 -5.46
C PRO A 62 3.36 -14.12 -6.44
N THR A 63 3.80 -14.58 -7.60
CA THR A 63 2.93 -15.28 -8.53
C THR A 63 2.48 -16.58 -7.86
N ILE A 64 1.19 -16.72 -7.57
CA ILE A 64 0.64 -17.98 -7.05
C ILE A 64 0.80 -19.01 -8.18
N LYS A 65 1.73 -19.96 -8.04
CA LYS A 65 1.71 -21.16 -8.87
C LYS A 65 0.36 -21.82 -8.60
N LYS A 66 -0.49 -21.96 -9.62
CA LYS A 66 -1.73 -22.74 -9.53
C LYS A 66 -1.39 -24.04 -8.81
N ARG A 67 -2.02 -24.29 -7.66
CA ARG A 67 -1.90 -25.59 -6.99
C ARG A 67 -2.30 -26.62 -8.04
N ALA A 68 -1.43 -27.60 -8.29
CA ALA A 68 -1.82 -28.76 -9.08
C ALA A 68 -3.03 -29.37 -8.37
N GLU A 69 -4.16 -29.41 -9.07
CA GLU A 69 -5.34 -30.17 -8.62
C GLU A 69 -4.87 -31.61 -8.37
N ARG A 70 -5.09 -32.09 -7.16
CA ARG A 70 -4.89 -33.50 -6.79
C ARG A 70 -6.24 -34.19 -6.79
#